data_AF-A0A972XFK4-F1
#
_entry.id   AF-A0A972XFK4-F1
#
_cell.length_a   1.000
_cell.length_b   1.000
_cell.length_c   1.000
_cell.angle_alpha   90.00
_cell.angle_beta   90.00
_cell.angle_gamma   90.00
#
_symmetry.space_group_name_H-M   'P 1'
#
loop_
_entity.id
_entity.type
_entity.pdbx_description
1 polymer ?
#
loop_
_entity_poly.entity_id
_entity_poly.type
_entity_poly.pdbx_seq_one_letter_code
_entity_poly.pdbx_strand_id
1 'polypeptide(L)'
;MPVEGAHVTEFETLWAELEPIGRFAATGGYRRYAYDTAELECREWFVSTATARGLDVEVDRNGNLWAWWIPSGARADAPALVIGSHLDSVPDGGAFDGPLGVVSSFAALDAARNAGLSPGAPIAVVAFADEEGARFGIACAGSRLMTGQLHPDKARALRGRDGATMAEAMAAAGHDPSGLGRDDERLARIGMFVELHVEQGRFLIDEGASVGVATSIWPHGRYRFTFRGVADHAGTTRMVDRHDPMIAFARTALSANAAARERDSRATFGRLEV
;
A
#
# COMPACT_ATOMS: atom_id res chain seq x y z
N MET A 1 2.00 -43.20 -2.35
CA MET A 1 1.05 -43.08 -1.23
C MET A 1 0.29 -41.78 -1.47
N PRO A 2 -1.00 -41.81 -1.79
CA PRO A 2 -1.76 -40.60 -2.06
C PRO A 2 -1.94 -39.85 -0.75
N VAL A 3 -1.68 -38.54 -0.76
CA VAL A 3 -1.94 -37.66 0.39
C VAL A 3 -3.45 -37.42 0.44
N GLU A 4 -4.10 -38.05 1.42
CA GLU A 4 -5.51 -37.83 1.74
C GLU A 4 -5.73 -36.37 2.17
N GLY A 5 -6.75 -35.74 1.57
CA GLY A 5 -7.44 -34.54 2.06
C GLY A 5 -6.59 -33.29 2.22
N ALA A 6 -6.50 -32.45 1.18
CA ALA A 6 -6.09 -31.07 1.37
C ALA A 6 -7.13 -30.38 2.28
N HIS A 7 -6.80 -30.20 3.56
CA HIS A 7 -7.55 -29.34 4.45
C HIS A 7 -7.42 -27.92 3.92
N VAL A 8 -8.49 -27.39 3.33
CA VAL A 8 -8.55 -25.99 2.92
C VAL A 8 -8.34 -25.15 4.17
N THR A 9 -7.26 -24.37 4.18
CA THR A 9 -6.94 -23.47 5.28
C THR A 9 -7.88 -22.26 5.28
N GLU A 10 -8.02 -21.59 6.42
CA GLU A 10 -8.79 -20.33 6.51
C GLU A 10 -8.22 -19.29 5.52
N PHE A 11 -6.90 -19.26 5.36
CA PHE A 11 -6.23 -18.42 4.38
C PHE A 11 -6.70 -18.73 2.95
N GLU A 12 -6.72 -19.99 2.53
CA GLU A 12 -7.13 -20.38 1.17
C GLU A 12 -8.59 -20.03 0.88
N THR A 13 -9.47 -20.15 1.87
CA THR A 13 -10.88 -19.74 1.75
C THR A 13 -11.00 -18.24 1.51
N LEU A 14 -10.41 -17.44 2.40
CA LEU A 14 -10.41 -15.98 2.30
C LEU A 14 -9.73 -15.49 1.02
N TRP A 15 -8.65 -16.16 0.62
CA TRP A 15 -7.91 -15.84 -0.59
C TRP A 15 -8.76 -16.07 -1.83
N ALA A 16 -9.49 -17.18 -1.91
CA ALA A 16 -10.36 -17.49 -3.05
C ALA A 16 -11.49 -16.47 -3.25
N GLU A 17 -11.93 -15.81 -2.18
CA GLU A 17 -12.93 -14.73 -2.24
C GLU A 17 -12.33 -13.42 -2.75
N LEU A 18 -11.11 -13.07 -2.31
CA LEU A 18 -10.45 -11.81 -2.64
C LEU A 18 -9.70 -11.84 -3.98
N GLU A 19 -9.12 -12.99 -4.37
CA GLU A 19 -8.28 -13.15 -5.57
C GLU A 19 -8.97 -12.66 -6.86
N PRO A 20 -10.28 -12.89 -7.10
CA PRO A 20 -10.92 -12.47 -8.35
C PRO A 20 -11.07 -10.94 -8.48
N ILE A 21 -11.15 -10.21 -7.37
CA ILE A 21 -11.52 -8.79 -7.36
C ILE A 21 -10.41 -7.95 -8.01
N GLY A 22 -10.76 -7.10 -8.98
CA GLY A 22 -9.81 -6.23 -9.66
C GLY A 22 -8.76 -6.93 -10.54
N ARG A 23 -8.90 -8.24 -10.83
CA ARG A 23 -7.99 -8.96 -11.73
C ARG A 23 -8.24 -8.57 -13.18
N PHE A 24 -7.21 -8.11 -13.88
CA PHE A 24 -7.30 -7.69 -15.27
C PHE A 24 -6.98 -8.84 -16.22
N ALA A 25 -7.99 -9.34 -16.94
CA ALA A 25 -7.89 -10.56 -17.75
C ALA A 25 -6.77 -10.54 -18.81
N ALA A 26 -6.44 -9.37 -19.37
CA ALA A 26 -5.44 -9.28 -20.44
C ALA A 26 -3.99 -9.42 -19.96
N THR A 27 -3.70 -9.01 -18.72
CA THR A 27 -2.34 -9.05 -18.15
C THR A 27 -2.20 -10.12 -17.07
N GLY A 28 -3.31 -10.55 -16.47
CA GLY A 28 -3.34 -11.40 -15.28
C GLY A 28 -2.97 -10.65 -13.99
N GLY A 29 -2.59 -9.36 -14.07
CA GLY A 29 -2.29 -8.51 -12.93
C GLY A 29 -3.54 -7.83 -12.36
N TYR A 30 -3.33 -6.96 -11.37
CA TYR A 30 -4.40 -6.31 -10.62
C TYR A 30 -4.50 -4.81 -10.87
N ARG A 31 -5.72 -4.28 -10.81
CA ARG A 31 -6.05 -2.86 -10.94
C ARG A 31 -7.12 -2.51 -9.91
N ARG A 32 -6.66 -2.17 -8.71
CA ARG A 32 -7.47 -1.76 -7.56
C ARG A 32 -7.00 -0.39 -7.11
N TYR A 33 -7.50 0.66 -7.76
CA TYR A 33 -7.08 2.02 -7.45
C TYR A 33 -7.95 2.61 -6.36
N ALA A 34 -7.37 3.37 -5.43
CA ALA A 34 -8.12 3.95 -4.31
C ALA A 34 -9.43 4.64 -4.75
N TYR A 35 -10.55 4.24 -4.15
CA TYR A 35 -11.91 4.72 -4.45
C TYR A 35 -12.39 4.46 -5.89
N ASP A 36 -11.85 3.45 -6.56
CA ASP A 36 -12.43 2.89 -7.79
C ASP A 36 -13.31 1.68 -7.46
N THR A 37 -14.07 1.20 -8.44
CA THR A 37 -15.01 0.09 -8.23
C THR A 37 -14.35 -1.17 -7.66
N ALA A 38 -13.15 -1.53 -8.14
CA ALA A 38 -12.47 -2.75 -7.71
C ALA A 38 -11.90 -2.63 -6.28
N GLU A 39 -11.40 -1.46 -5.90
CA GLU A 39 -11.01 -1.20 -4.51
C GLU A 39 -12.24 -1.16 -3.61
N LEU A 40 -13.35 -0.54 -4.02
CA LEU A 40 -14.61 -0.56 -3.25
C LEU A 40 -15.12 -1.99 -3.02
N GLU A 41 -15.06 -2.87 -4.01
CA GLU A 41 -15.38 -4.31 -3.85
C GLU A 41 -14.44 -4.98 -2.83
N CYS A 42 -13.15 -4.63 -2.81
CA CYS A 42 -12.21 -5.11 -1.79
C CYS A 42 -12.57 -4.60 -0.38
N ARG A 43 -13.05 -3.36 -0.27
CA ARG A 43 -13.54 -2.80 1.01
C ARG A 43 -14.78 -3.53 1.49
N GLU A 44 -15.73 -3.79 0.60
CA GLU A 44 -16.93 -4.58 0.91
C GLU A 44 -16.57 -5.99 1.37
N TRP A 45 -15.61 -6.64 0.71
CA TRP A 45 -15.06 -7.92 1.13
C TRP A 45 -14.47 -7.83 2.55
N PHE A 46 -13.65 -6.81 2.85
CA PHE A 46 -13.07 -6.62 4.18
C PHE A 46 -14.15 -6.48 5.26
N VAL A 47 -15.15 -5.61 5.01
CA VAL A 47 -16.25 -5.34 5.94
C VAL A 47 -17.08 -6.61 6.18
N SER A 48 -17.41 -7.35 5.11
CA SER A 48 -18.14 -8.62 5.19
C SER A 48 -17.36 -9.67 5.99
N THR A 49 -16.07 -9.84 5.66
CA THR A 49 -15.14 -10.76 6.32
C THR A 49 -15.03 -10.50 7.81
N ALA A 50 -14.90 -9.23 8.19
CA ALA A 50 -14.83 -8.79 9.58
C ALA A 50 -16.16 -8.96 10.33
N THR A 51 -17.27 -8.57 9.70
CA THR A 51 -18.61 -8.64 10.29
C THR A 51 -19.02 -10.09 10.54
N ALA A 52 -18.72 -11.01 9.61
CA ALA A 52 -18.97 -12.44 9.77
C ALA A 52 -18.25 -13.05 10.99
N ARG A 53 -17.15 -12.42 11.42
CA ARG A 53 -16.37 -12.81 12.61
C ARG A 53 -16.84 -12.13 13.90
N GLY A 54 -17.85 -11.25 13.83
CA GLY A 54 -18.34 -10.46 14.95
C GLY A 54 -17.36 -9.37 15.40
N LEU A 55 -16.51 -8.87 14.49
CA LEU A 55 -15.59 -7.77 14.76
C LEU A 55 -16.32 -6.43 14.65
N ASP A 56 -15.89 -5.45 15.44
CA ASP A 56 -16.40 -4.09 15.35
C ASP A 56 -15.69 -3.36 14.20
N VAL A 57 -16.44 -3.03 13.15
CA VAL A 57 -15.89 -2.50 11.89
C VAL A 57 -16.06 -0.99 11.84
N GLU A 58 -14.98 -0.30 11.49
CA GLU A 58 -14.94 1.15 11.42
C GLU A 58 -14.18 1.59 10.17
N VAL A 59 -14.69 2.63 9.48
CA VAL A 59 -13.91 3.39 8.50
C VAL A 59 -13.50 4.69 9.15
N ASP A 60 -12.19 4.92 9.29
CA ASP A 60 -11.72 6.15 9.94
C ASP A 60 -11.84 7.37 9.01
N ARG A 61 -11.57 8.55 9.58
CA ARG A 61 -11.63 9.83 8.86
C ARG A 61 -10.68 9.92 7.66
N ASN A 62 -9.69 9.04 7.57
CA ASN A 62 -8.67 8.97 6.52
C ASN A 62 -8.94 7.83 5.51
N GLY A 63 -10.09 7.17 5.63
CA GLY A 63 -10.51 6.09 4.75
C GLY A 63 -9.88 4.73 5.06
N ASN A 64 -9.11 4.59 6.15
CA ASN A 64 -8.59 3.27 6.54
C ASN A 64 -9.72 2.42 7.12
N LEU A 65 -9.72 1.13 6.79
CA LEU A 65 -10.66 0.16 7.34
C LEU A 65 -10.06 -0.49 8.58
N TRP A 66 -10.85 -0.57 9.64
CA TRP A 66 -10.46 -1.20 10.89
C TRP A 66 -11.49 -2.27 11.27
N ALA A 67 -11.02 -3.40 11.78
CA ALA A 67 -11.85 -4.45 12.36
C ALA A 67 -11.30 -4.82 13.74
N TRP A 68 -12.03 -4.47 14.78
CA TRP A 68 -11.60 -4.61 16.17
C TRP A 68 -12.14 -5.87 16.80
N TRP A 69 -11.25 -6.65 17.40
CA TRP A 69 -11.57 -7.69 18.35
C TRP A 69 -11.19 -7.25 19.76
N ILE A 70 -12.17 -7.20 20.66
CA ILE A 70 -11.96 -6.95 22.08
C ILE A 70 -12.30 -8.25 22.83
N PRO A 71 -11.28 -9.03 23.26
CA PRO A 71 -11.50 -10.24 24.02
C PRO A 71 -12.27 -9.97 25.32
N SER A 72 -13.06 -10.95 25.78
CA SER A 72 -13.71 -10.86 27.09
C SER A 72 -12.67 -10.71 28.20
N GLY A 73 -12.82 -9.70 29.05
CA GLY A 73 -11.87 -9.38 30.12
C GLY A 73 -10.65 -8.56 29.67
N ALA A 74 -10.52 -8.23 28.38
CA ALA A 74 -9.52 -7.27 27.92
C ALA A 74 -9.87 -5.84 28.38
N ARG A 75 -8.83 -5.02 28.58
CA ARG A 75 -9.04 -3.57 28.74
C ARG A 75 -9.30 -2.96 27.37
N ALA A 76 -10.55 -2.57 27.11
CA ALA A 76 -10.97 -2.04 25.81
C ALA A 76 -10.23 -0.76 25.38
N ASP A 77 -9.71 0.01 26.34
CA ASP A 77 -8.94 1.23 26.16
C ASP A 77 -7.42 0.99 26.08
N ALA A 78 -6.95 -0.24 26.26
CA ALA A 78 -5.53 -0.54 26.12
C ALA A 78 -5.06 -0.38 24.67
N PRO A 79 -3.83 0.10 24.43
CA PRO A 79 -3.25 0.09 23.10
C PRO A 79 -3.22 -1.31 22.51
N ALA A 80 -3.76 -1.43 21.29
CA ALA A 80 -3.99 -2.69 20.62
C ALA A 80 -2.74 -3.23 19.92
N LEU A 81 -2.74 -4.55 19.70
CA LEU A 81 -1.95 -5.14 18.62
C LEU A 81 -2.69 -4.89 17.30
N VAL A 82 -2.10 -4.11 16.42
CA VAL A 82 -2.60 -3.87 15.08
C VAL A 82 -1.85 -4.77 14.11
N ILE A 83 -2.60 -5.50 13.29
CA ILE A 83 -2.10 -6.34 12.21
C ILE A 83 -2.80 -5.91 10.91
N GLY A 84 -2.10 -5.94 9.78
CA GLY A 84 -2.74 -5.51 8.53
C GLY A 84 -1.75 -5.14 7.45
N SER A 85 -2.29 -4.54 6.40
CA SER A 85 -1.54 -4.03 5.25
C SER A 85 -2.46 -3.12 4.41
N HIS A 86 -2.52 -3.27 3.09
CA HIS A 86 -3.37 -2.53 2.16
C HIS A 86 -4.09 -3.44 1.15
N LEU A 87 -5.05 -2.89 0.41
CA LEU A 87 -5.84 -3.62 -0.60
C LEU A 87 -5.78 -2.99 -2.00
N ASP A 88 -5.25 -1.77 -2.11
CA ASP A 88 -5.00 -1.12 -3.40
C ASP A 88 -3.76 -1.71 -4.09
N SER A 89 -3.61 -1.43 -5.38
CA SER A 89 -2.50 -1.94 -6.20
C SER A 89 -2.01 -0.92 -7.22
N VAL A 90 -0.74 -1.07 -7.62
CA VAL A 90 -0.22 -0.46 -8.85
C VAL A 90 -0.88 -1.05 -10.12
N PRO A 91 -0.84 -0.34 -11.27
CA PRO A 91 -1.35 -0.87 -12.53
C PRO A 91 -0.69 -2.20 -12.90
N ASP A 92 -1.51 -3.23 -13.07
CA ASP A 92 -1.08 -4.59 -13.40
C ASP A 92 -0.12 -5.18 -12.35
N GLY A 93 -0.32 -4.81 -11.07
CA GLY A 93 0.43 -5.33 -9.92
C GLY A 93 0.20 -6.82 -9.65
N GLY A 94 1.04 -7.40 -8.79
CA GLY A 94 0.92 -8.80 -8.36
C GLY A 94 -0.27 -9.03 -7.42
N ALA A 95 -0.64 -10.29 -7.21
CA ALA A 95 -1.78 -10.65 -6.37
C ALA A 95 -1.54 -10.44 -4.86
N PHE A 96 -0.27 -10.49 -4.43
CA PHE A 96 0.11 -10.66 -3.02
C PHE A 96 0.51 -9.36 -2.31
N ASP A 97 0.88 -8.32 -3.06
CA ASP A 97 1.36 -7.03 -2.57
C ASP A 97 0.21 -6.25 -1.92
N GLY A 98 0.17 -6.20 -0.58
CA GLY A 98 -0.98 -5.76 0.21
C GLY A 98 -1.91 -6.91 0.69
N PRO A 99 -2.70 -7.55 -0.20
CA PRO A 99 -3.67 -8.59 0.18
C PRO A 99 -3.12 -9.73 1.03
N LEU A 100 -1.85 -10.12 0.84
CA LEU A 100 -1.23 -11.16 1.67
C LEU A 100 -1.29 -10.77 3.16
N GLY A 101 -0.96 -9.54 3.49
CA GLY A 101 -0.96 -9.05 4.87
C GLY A 101 -2.36 -8.98 5.47
N VAL A 102 -3.34 -8.51 4.71
CA VAL A 102 -4.73 -8.39 5.16
C VAL A 102 -5.38 -9.77 5.36
N VAL A 103 -5.28 -10.67 4.38
CA VAL A 103 -5.87 -12.02 4.48
C VAL A 103 -5.20 -12.82 5.59
N SER A 104 -3.86 -12.75 5.69
CA SER A 104 -3.13 -13.45 6.76
C SER A 104 -3.47 -12.90 8.14
N SER A 105 -3.82 -11.62 8.25
CA SER A 105 -4.24 -11.02 9.53
C SER A 105 -5.56 -11.61 10.03
N PHE A 106 -6.55 -11.79 9.15
CA PHE A 106 -7.79 -12.48 9.50
C PHE A 106 -7.53 -13.96 9.84
N ALA A 107 -6.75 -14.68 9.02
CA ALA A 107 -6.41 -16.07 9.29
C ALA A 107 -5.66 -16.25 10.62
N ALA A 108 -4.74 -15.34 10.96
CA ALA A 108 -4.01 -15.36 12.23
C ALA A 108 -4.93 -15.06 13.42
N LEU A 109 -5.87 -14.12 13.26
CA LEU A 109 -6.89 -13.83 14.27
C LEU A 109 -7.78 -15.05 14.55
N ASP A 110 -8.23 -15.74 13.50
CA ASP A 110 -9.05 -16.95 13.63
C ASP A 110 -8.26 -18.09 14.28
N ALA A 111 -7.01 -18.30 13.87
CA ALA A 111 -6.12 -19.27 14.50
C ALA A 111 -5.91 -18.96 16.00
N ALA A 112 -5.71 -17.70 16.37
CA ALA A 112 -5.57 -17.28 17.76
C ALA A 112 -6.84 -17.56 18.58
N ARG A 113 -8.01 -17.23 18.02
CA ARG A 113 -9.32 -17.50 18.65
C ARG A 113 -9.58 -19.00 18.83
N ASN A 114 -9.29 -19.79 17.80
CA ASN A 114 -9.46 -21.24 17.82
C ASN A 114 -8.50 -21.93 18.81
N ALA A 115 -7.31 -21.35 19.02
CA ALA A 115 -6.37 -21.78 20.06
C ALA A 115 -6.79 -21.36 21.49
N GLY A 116 -7.91 -20.63 21.65
CA GLY A 116 -8.40 -20.16 22.95
C GLY A 116 -7.57 -19.03 23.55
N LEU A 117 -6.79 -18.30 22.74
CA LEU A 117 -6.05 -17.14 23.23
C LEU A 117 -7.03 -16.05 23.66
N SER A 118 -6.80 -15.47 24.84
CA SER A 118 -7.56 -14.33 25.35
C SER A 118 -6.59 -13.22 25.77
N PRO A 119 -6.12 -12.41 24.81
CA PRO A 119 -5.23 -11.30 25.09
C PRO A 119 -5.85 -10.27 26.05
N GLY A 120 -5.03 -9.65 26.90
CA GLY A 120 -5.48 -8.59 27.82
C GLY A 120 -5.72 -7.23 27.16
N ALA A 121 -5.46 -7.11 25.85
CA ALA A 121 -5.62 -5.91 25.05
C ALA A 121 -6.34 -6.22 23.73
N PRO A 122 -6.93 -5.23 23.04
CA PRO A 122 -7.59 -5.45 21.76
C PRO A 122 -6.61 -5.89 20.66
N ILE A 123 -7.13 -6.57 19.65
CA ILE A 123 -6.46 -6.80 18.37
C ILE A 123 -7.26 -6.08 17.29
N ALA A 124 -6.60 -5.37 16.38
CA ALA A 124 -7.24 -4.75 15.24
C ALA A 124 -6.63 -5.26 13.93
N VAL A 125 -7.48 -5.66 12.99
CA VAL A 125 -7.07 -5.82 11.59
C VAL A 125 -7.27 -4.48 10.89
N VAL A 126 -6.25 -4.00 10.16
CA VAL A 126 -6.32 -2.76 9.38
C VAL A 126 -6.07 -2.99 7.89
N ALA A 127 -6.81 -2.29 7.04
CA ALA A 127 -6.45 -2.08 5.64
C ALA A 127 -6.28 -0.57 5.42
N PHE A 128 -5.04 -0.13 5.21
CA PHE A 128 -4.71 1.27 4.96
C PHE A 128 -5.17 1.70 3.56
N ALA A 129 -5.65 2.94 3.46
CA ALA A 129 -6.11 3.50 2.19
C ALA A 129 -4.96 4.06 1.35
N ASP A 130 -4.96 3.71 0.05
CA ASP A 130 -4.05 4.21 -0.99
C ASP A 130 -2.57 4.11 -0.57
N GLU A 131 -2.11 2.90 -0.27
CA GLU A 131 -0.71 2.64 0.05
C GLU A 131 0.19 2.88 -1.16
N GLU A 132 -0.21 2.41 -2.33
CA GLU A 132 0.63 2.44 -3.52
C GLU A 132 0.70 3.85 -4.12
N GLY A 133 -0.36 4.64 -3.92
CA GLY A 133 -0.53 5.95 -4.51
C GLY A 133 -0.69 5.91 -6.02
N ALA A 134 -1.17 4.78 -6.56
CA ALA A 134 -1.25 4.53 -8.00
C ALA A 134 -2.16 5.53 -8.72
N ARG A 135 -3.25 5.95 -8.05
CA ARG A 135 -4.22 6.90 -8.57
C ARG A 135 -3.75 8.35 -8.41
N PHE A 136 -3.39 8.75 -7.18
CA PHE A 136 -3.19 10.15 -6.79
C PHE A 136 -1.72 10.59 -6.69
N GLY A 137 -0.77 9.68 -6.94
CA GLY A 137 0.65 9.97 -7.03
C GLY A 137 1.36 10.18 -5.70
N ILE A 138 0.71 9.87 -4.57
CA ILE A 138 1.32 9.84 -3.24
C ILE A 138 1.09 8.48 -2.59
N ALA A 139 2.18 7.81 -2.22
CA ALA A 139 2.09 6.56 -1.48
C ALA A 139 1.69 6.80 -0.02
N CYS A 140 1.10 5.78 0.60
CA CYS A 140 0.71 5.67 1.99
C CYS A 140 -0.24 6.79 2.42
N ALA A 141 -1.23 7.15 1.60
CA ALA A 141 -2.05 8.33 1.85
C ALA A 141 -2.78 8.24 3.20
N GLY A 142 -3.48 7.13 3.45
CA GLY A 142 -4.28 6.92 4.67
C GLY A 142 -3.43 6.92 5.96
N SER A 143 -2.30 6.21 5.97
CA SER A 143 -1.40 6.15 7.13
C SER A 143 -0.61 7.45 7.33
N ARG A 144 -0.22 8.15 6.26
CA ARG A 144 0.42 9.47 6.35
C ARG A 144 -0.54 10.56 6.81
N LEU A 145 -1.80 10.50 6.42
CA LEU A 145 -2.82 11.40 6.94
C LEU A 145 -3.01 11.17 8.44
N MET A 146 -3.22 9.92 8.85
CA MET A 146 -3.37 9.52 10.26
C MET A 146 -2.20 10.01 11.13
N THR A 147 -0.96 9.84 10.67
CA THR A 147 0.26 10.26 11.39
C THR A 147 0.59 11.75 11.26
N GLY A 148 -0.12 12.49 10.40
CA GLY A 148 0.15 13.90 10.10
C GLY A 148 1.35 14.16 9.17
N GLN A 149 1.89 13.12 8.53
CA GLN A 149 2.94 13.24 7.51
C GLN A 149 2.42 13.76 6.16
N LEU A 150 1.11 13.66 5.91
CA LEU A 150 0.44 14.26 4.75
C LEU A 150 -0.56 15.31 5.21
N HIS A 151 -0.38 16.55 4.76
CA HIS A 151 -1.29 17.65 5.08
C HIS A 151 -2.67 17.42 4.42
N PRO A 152 -3.80 17.61 5.14
CA PRO A 152 -5.15 17.38 4.62
C PRO A 152 -5.46 18.14 3.34
N ASP A 153 -5.14 19.44 3.29
CA ASP A 153 -5.41 20.26 2.10
C ASP A 153 -4.62 19.76 0.88
N LYS A 154 -3.41 19.26 1.09
CA LYS A 154 -2.61 18.66 0.03
C LYS A 154 -3.27 17.38 -0.46
N ALA A 155 -3.68 16.49 0.45
CA ALA A 155 -4.37 15.25 0.12
C ALA A 155 -5.63 15.53 -0.71
N ARG A 156 -6.53 16.39 -0.20
CA ARG A 156 -7.77 16.79 -0.89
C ARG A 156 -7.54 17.30 -2.30
N ALA A 157 -6.44 18.02 -2.54
CA ALA A 157 -6.10 18.61 -3.83
C ALA A 157 -5.33 17.69 -4.80
N LEU A 158 -4.92 16.48 -4.38
CA LEU A 158 -4.24 15.55 -5.28
C LEU A 158 -5.15 15.17 -6.43
N ARG A 159 -4.64 15.25 -7.66
CA ARG A 159 -5.39 14.87 -8.86
C ARG A 159 -5.01 13.49 -9.33
N GLY A 160 -6.02 12.66 -9.53
CA GLY A 160 -5.91 11.35 -10.15
C GLY A 160 -5.58 11.44 -11.64
N ARG A 161 -5.20 10.29 -12.22
CA ARG A 161 -4.95 10.17 -13.66
C ARG A 161 -6.19 10.41 -14.53
N ASP A 162 -7.37 10.25 -13.94
CA ASP A 162 -8.70 10.54 -14.49
C ASP A 162 -9.10 12.02 -14.35
N GLY A 163 -8.27 12.85 -13.70
CA GLY A 163 -8.49 14.29 -13.50
C GLY A 163 -9.26 14.65 -12.23
N ALA A 164 -9.96 13.69 -11.62
CA ALA A 164 -10.67 13.87 -10.36
C ALA A 164 -9.70 14.11 -9.20
N THR A 165 -10.07 14.96 -8.26
CA THR A 165 -9.34 15.14 -7.01
C THR A 165 -9.60 13.98 -6.05
N MET A 166 -8.69 13.72 -5.10
CA MET A 166 -8.91 12.75 -4.04
C MET A 166 -10.18 13.08 -3.25
N ALA A 167 -10.47 14.36 -3.01
CA ALA A 167 -11.70 14.78 -2.33
C ALA A 167 -12.96 14.41 -3.12
N GLU A 168 -12.97 14.63 -4.43
CA GLU A 168 -14.09 14.23 -5.31
C GLU A 168 -14.27 12.71 -5.36
N ALA A 169 -13.17 11.96 -5.45
CA ALA A 169 -13.20 10.50 -5.46
C ALA A 169 -13.72 9.93 -4.14
N MET A 170 -13.26 10.45 -3.00
CA MET A 170 -13.78 10.09 -1.67
C MET A 170 -15.27 10.38 -1.55
N ALA A 171 -15.70 11.58 -1.94
CA ALA A 171 -17.11 11.98 -1.88
C ALA A 171 -17.99 11.09 -2.77
N ALA A 172 -17.52 10.75 -3.98
CA ALA A 172 -18.21 9.83 -4.88
C ALA A 172 -18.33 8.41 -4.31
N ALA A 173 -17.34 7.98 -3.51
CA ALA A 173 -17.35 6.73 -2.74
C ALA A 173 -18.15 6.81 -1.43
N GLY A 174 -18.80 7.94 -1.11
CA GLY A 174 -19.60 8.12 0.09
C GLY A 174 -18.81 8.45 1.37
N HIS A 175 -17.54 8.85 1.23
CA HIS A 175 -16.69 9.29 2.34
C HIS A 175 -16.63 10.82 2.44
N ASP A 176 -16.54 11.36 3.66
CA ASP A 176 -16.38 12.81 3.88
C ASP A 176 -14.90 13.22 3.84
N PRO A 177 -14.45 13.96 2.81
CA PRO A 177 -13.06 14.42 2.71
C PRO A 177 -12.74 15.60 3.65
N SER A 178 -13.75 16.23 4.27
CA SER A 178 -13.56 17.38 5.16
C SER A 178 -12.87 16.99 6.48
N GLY A 179 -13.10 15.75 6.93
CA GLY A 179 -12.54 15.19 8.15
C GLY A 179 -11.09 14.71 8.06
N LEU A 180 -10.49 14.69 6.86
CA LEU A 180 -9.12 14.20 6.63
C LEU A 180 -8.10 14.87 7.57
N GLY A 181 -7.19 14.07 8.12
CA GLY A 181 -6.00 14.55 8.81
C GLY A 181 -5.52 13.71 9.97
N ARG A 182 -4.61 14.31 10.75
CA ARG A 182 -3.98 13.67 11.89
C ARG A 182 -5.03 13.21 12.90
N ASP A 183 -4.89 11.96 13.35
CA ASP A 183 -5.82 11.34 14.28
C ASP A 183 -5.08 10.85 15.53
N ASP A 184 -4.90 11.74 16.50
CA ASP A 184 -4.18 11.43 17.75
C ASP A 184 -4.94 10.38 18.61
N GLU A 185 -6.27 10.33 18.52
CA GLU A 185 -7.08 9.33 19.21
C GLU A 185 -6.83 7.93 18.65
N ARG A 186 -6.82 7.78 17.31
CA ARG A 186 -6.46 6.52 16.67
C ARG A 186 -5.04 6.11 17.02
N LEU A 187 -4.07 7.03 16.89
CA LEU A 187 -2.67 6.74 17.18
C LEU A 187 -2.46 6.27 18.62
N ALA A 188 -3.18 6.84 19.59
CA ALA A 188 -3.11 6.42 20.98
C ALA A 188 -3.62 4.98 21.22
N ARG A 189 -4.50 4.47 20.33
CA ARG A 189 -4.99 3.09 20.37
C ARG A 189 -4.03 2.07 19.76
N ILE A 190 -2.93 2.47 19.13
CA ILE A 190 -1.96 1.56 18.52
C ILE A 190 -0.81 1.31 19.51
N GLY A 191 -0.73 0.10 20.06
CA GLY A 191 0.38 -0.31 20.93
C GLY A 191 1.54 -0.93 20.16
N MET A 192 1.21 -1.73 19.14
CA MET A 192 2.17 -2.37 18.24
C MET A 192 1.51 -2.52 16.87
N PHE A 193 2.30 -2.36 15.81
CA PHE A 193 1.88 -2.67 14.44
C PHE A 193 2.78 -3.77 13.86
N VAL A 194 2.17 -4.81 13.30
CA VAL A 194 2.86 -5.91 12.62
C VAL A 194 2.24 -6.11 11.24
N GLU A 195 3.07 -6.03 10.21
CA GLU A 195 2.66 -6.22 8.82
C GLU A 195 3.39 -7.43 8.24
N LEU A 196 2.62 -8.38 7.70
CA LEU A 196 3.16 -9.44 6.86
C LEU A 196 3.14 -8.96 5.42
N HIS A 197 4.26 -9.11 4.73
CA HIS A 197 4.39 -8.66 3.35
C HIS A 197 5.24 -9.63 2.53
N VAL A 198 5.04 -9.63 1.21
CA VAL A 198 6.00 -10.26 0.29
C VAL A 198 7.30 -9.47 0.29
N GLU A 199 8.43 -10.16 0.09
CA GLU A 199 9.74 -9.52 0.06
C GLU A 199 9.88 -8.47 -1.06
N GLN A 200 9.13 -8.65 -2.16
CA GLN A 200 9.26 -7.93 -3.45
C GLN A 200 10.67 -8.03 -4.09
N GLY A 201 11.58 -8.77 -3.46
CA GLY A 201 12.92 -9.08 -3.92
C GLY A 201 13.12 -10.58 -4.18
N ARG A 202 14.36 -11.03 -4.00
CA ARG A 202 14.78 -12.43 -4.22
C ARG A 202 15.65 -12.99 -3.09
N PHE A 203 15.95 -12.18 -2.07
CA PHE A 203 16.86 -12.53 -0.99
C PHE A 203 16.43 -13.81 -0.27
N LEU A 204 15.14 -13.95 0.07
CA LEU A 204 14.64 -15.13 0.76
C LEU A 204 14.75 -16.41 -0.09
N ILE A 205 14.58 -16.29 -1.40
CA ILE A 205 14.77 -17.41 -2.35
C ILE A 205 16.24 -17.82 -2.37
N ASP A 206 17.14 -16.85 -2.47
CA ASP A 206 18.58 -17.11 -2.56
C ASP A 206 19.14 -17.69 -1.25
N GLU A 207 18.56 -17.34 -0.10
CA GLU A 207 18.86 -17.91 1.22
C GLU A 207 18.11 -19.21 1.53
N GLY A 208 17.18 -19.65 0.67
CA GLY A 208 16.36 -20.83 0.91
C GLY A 208 15.45 -20.72 2.14
N ALA A 209 15.04 -19.50 2.51
CA ALA A 209 14.22 -19.21 3.67
C ALA A 209 12.76 -18.90 3.28
N SER A 210 11.80 -19.43 4.03
CA SER A 210 10.37 -19.16 3.77
C SER A 210 9.83 -17.88 4.41
N VAL A 211 10.51 -17.38 5.44
CA VAL A 211 10.09 -16.19 6.21
C VAL A 211 11.32 -15.41 6.64
N GLY A 212 11.25 -14.07 6.52
CA GLY A 212 12.24 -13.15 7.05
C GLY A 212 11.62 -12.22 8.10
N VAL A 213 12.41 -11.88 9.12
CA VAL A 213 12.04 -10.82 10.08
C VAL A 213 12.69 -9.52 9.63
N ALA A 214 11.88 -8.61 9.10
CA ALA A 214 12.36 -7.31 8.63
C ALA A 214 12.91 -6.48 9.81
N THR A 215 14.15 -6.02 9.71
CA THR A 215 14.81 -5.22 10.75
C THR A 215 14.74 -3.72 10.48
N SER A 216 14.67 -3.33 9.21
CA SER A 216 14.61 -1.92 8.79
C SER A 216 14.04 -1.81 7.38
N ILE A 217 13.41 -0.67 7.10
CA ILE A 217 13.00 -0.27 5.75
C ILE A 217 14.07 0.67 5.19
N TRP A 218 14.49 0.45 3.96
CA TRP A 218 15.50 1.30 3.32
C TRP A 218 14.95 2.70 3.10
N PRO A 219 15.72 3.76 3.41
CA PRO A 219 15.30 5.11 3.09
C PRO A 219 15.22 5.27 1.57
N HIS A 220 14.08 5.73 1.07
CA HIS A 220 13.87 5.98 -0.35
C HIS A 220 13.35 7.40 -0.60
N GLY A 221 13.69 7.96 -1.75
CA GLY A 221 13.25 9.28 -2.18
C GLY A 221 12.80 9.26 -3.63
N ARG A 222 11.75 10.02 -3.96
CA ARG A 222 11.30 10.28 -5.33
C ARG A 222 11.59 11.74 -5.66
N TYR A 223 12.37 11.99 -6.71
CA TYR A 223 12.80 13.32 -7.10
C TYR A 223 12.29 13.67 -8.49
N ARG A 224 11.99 14.95 -8.71
CA ARG A 224 11.69 15.51 -10.03
C ARG A 224 12.80 16.46 -10.43
N PHE A 225 13.46 16.14 -11.54
CA PHE A 225 14.50 16.98 -12.13
C PHE A 225 13.95 17.69 -13.37
N THR A 226 14.28 18.97 -13.53
CA THR A 226 13.95 19.74 -14.74
C THR A 226 15.26 20.16 -15.40
N PHE A 227 15.52 19.60 -16.58
CA PHE A 227 16.66 19.95 -17.41
C PHE A 227 16.22 21.00 -18.44
N ARG A 228 16.87 22.16 -18.46
CA ARG A 228 16.54 23.26 -19.37
C ARG A 228 17.68 23.46 -20.36
N GLY A 229 17.32 23.79 -21.59
CA GLY A 229 18.24 24.08 -22.67
C GLY A 229 17.66 25.10 -23.64
N VAL A 230 18.19 25.14 -24.86
CA VAL A 230 17.72 26.05 -25.92
C VAL A 230 17.21 25.20 -27.08
N ALA A 231 15.96 25.41 -27.46
CA ALA A 231 15.38 24.80 -28.66
C ALA A 231 15.98 25.46 -29.91
N ASP A 232 16.51 24.66 -30.83
CA ASP A 232 17.13 25.14 -32.06
C ASP A 232 17.10 24.05 -33.14
N HIS A 233 17.45 24.39 -34.38
CA HIS A 233 17.33 23.49 -35.52
C HIS A 233 18.41 22.39 -35.50
N ALA A 234 17.98 21.14 -35.29
CA ALA A 234 18.84 19.98 -35.08
C ALA A 234 19.85 19.70 -36.22
N GLY A 235 19.59 20.17 -37.45
CA GLY A 235 20.49 20.00 -38.59
C GLY A 235 21.51 21.12 -38.80
N THR A 236 21.22 22.34 -38.34
CA THR A 236 22.02 23.54 -38.70
C THR A 236 22.74 24.16 -37.51
N THR A 237 22.25 23.95 -36.29
CA THR A 237 22.95 24.38 -35.08
C THR A 237 24.21 23.55 -34.89
N ARG A 238 25.38 24.21 -34.95
CA ARG A 238 26.68 23.57 -34.75
C ARG A 238 26.74 22.96 -33.35
N MET A 239 27.44 21.83 -33.21
CA MET A 239 27.53 21.13 -31.92
C MET A 239 28.07 22.02 -30.78
N VAL A 240 28.98 22.95 -31.09
CA VAL A 240 29.57 23.88 -30.11
C VAL A 240 28.61 24.96 -29.60
N ASP A 241 27.53 25.24 -30.32
CA ASP A 241 26.55 26.27 -29.95
C ASP A 241 25.34 25.67 -29.20
N ARG A 242 25.23 24.34 -29.14
CA ARG A 242 24.07 23.66 -28.57
C ARG A 242 24.04 23.75 -27.05
N HIS A 243 22.84 24.01 -26.54
CA HIS A 243 22.49 23.86 -25.13
C HIS A 243 21.43 22.77 -25.02
N ASP A 244 21.84 21.52 -25.25
CA ASP A 244 20.95 20.36 -25.34
C ASP A 244 20.66 19.77 -23.94
N PRO A 245 19.40 19.85 -23.45
CA PRO A 245 19.04 19.34 -22.13
C PRO A 245 19.06 17.80 -22.07
N MET A 246 18.95 17.09 -23.20
CA MET A 246 18.96 15.63 -23.24
C MET A 246 20.34 15.07 -22.90
N ILE A 247 21.42 15.77 -23.28
CA ILE A 247 22.79 15.37 -22.92
C ILE A 247 23.01 15.54 -21.41
N ALA A 248 22.50 16.62 -20.82
CA ALA A 248 22.57 16.84 -19.37
C ALA A 248 21.80 15.75 -18.60
N PHE A 249 20.60 15.40 -19.07
CA PHE A 249 19.80 14.30 -18.51
C PHE A 249 20.55 12.96 -18.60
N ALA A 250 21.04 12.58 -19.79
CA ALA A 250 21.70 11.30 -20.00
C ALA A 250 22.94 11.13 -19.10
N ARG A 251 23.76 12.18 -18.98
CA ARG A 251 24.92 12.20 -18.06
C ARG A 251 24.50 12.03 -16.61
N THR A 252 23.42 12.69 -16.19
CA THR A 252 22.91 12.59 -14.82
C THR A 252 22.40 11.18 -14.53
N ALA A 253 21.63 10.58 -15.44
CA ALA A 253 21.09 9.23 -15.27
C ALA A 253 22.20 8.17 -15.16
N LEU A 254 23.21 8.25 -16.03
CA LEU A 254 24.37 7.35 -15.98
C LEU A 254 25.18 7.52 -14.70
N SER A 255 25.43 8.77 -14.29
CA SER A 255 26.20 9.06 -13.07
C SER A 255 25.48 8.59 -11.81
N ALA A 256 24.14 8.76 -11.75
CA ALA A 256 23.33 8.27 -10.64
C ALA A 256 23.37 6.74 -10.54
N ASN A 257 23.28 6.03 -11.68
CA ASN A 257 23.38 4.58 -11.70
C ASN A 257 24.76 4.08 -11.23
N ALA A 258 25.84 4.69 -11.72
CA ALA A 258 27.20 4.36 -11.31
C ALA A 258 27.41 4.57 -9.80
N ALA A 259 27.04 5.75 -9.29
CA ALA A 259 27.17 6.07 -7.87
C ALA A 259 26.33 5.16 -6.97
N ALA A 260 25.15 4.72 -7.42
CA ALA A 260 24.34 3.77 -6.67
C ALA A 260 25.01 2.40 -6.56
N ARG A 261 25.61 1.89 -7.65
CA ARG A 261 26.35 0.62 -7.63
C ARG A 261 27.57 0.66 -6.70
N GLU A 262 28.32 1.76 -6.70
CA GLU A 262 29.48 1.94 -5.82
C GLU A 262 29.14 1.93 -4.33
N ARG A 263 27.90 2.29 -3.98
CA ARG A 263 27.42 2.45 -2.60
C ARG A 263 26.45 1.36 -2.17
N ASP A 264 26.32 0.28 -2.95
CA ASP A 264 25.28 -0.74 -2.81
C ASP A 264 23.88 -0.14 -2.53
N SER A 265 23.54 0.89 -3.28
CA SER A 265 22.25 1.58 -3.23
C SER A 265 21.44 1.27 -4.48
N ARG A 266 20.26 1.86 -4.60
CA ARG A 266 19.39 1.76 -5.79
C ARG A 266 19.06 3.16 -6.30
N ALA A 267 19.24 3.40 -7.61
CA ALA A 267 18.86 4.65 -8.25
C ALA A 267 18.34 4.38 -9.66
N THR A 268 17.16 4.94 -9.95
CA THR A 268 16.44 4.70 -11.21
C THR A 268 15.80 5.99 -11.70
N PHE A 269 16.09 6.37 -12.95
CA PHE A 269 15.29 7.35 -13.68
C PHE A 269 14.14 6.61 -14.39
N GLY A 270 13.01 6.47 -13.69
CA GLY A 270 11.89 5.64 -14.15
C GLY A 270 10.92 6.31 -15.13
N ARG A 271 11.00 7.63 -15.32
CA ARG A 271 10.14 8.39 -16.24
C ARG A 271 10.89 9.58 -16.82
N LEU A 272 10.67 9.83 -18.11
CA LEU A 272 11.12 11.01 -18.83
C LEU A 272 9.92 11.63 -19.56
N GLU A 273 9.82 12.95 -19.52
CA GLU A 273 8.85 13.77 -20.26
C GLU A 273 9.64 14.88 -20.96
N VAL A 274 9.49 15.00 -22.28
CA VAL A 274 10.25 15.91 -23.16
C VAL A 274 9.29 16.86 -23.83
#